data_AF-A0A5N4CXD3-F1
#
_entry.id   AF-A0A5N4CXD3-F1
#
_cell.length_a   1.000
_cell.length_b   1.000
_cell.length_c   1.000
_cell.angle_alpha   90.00
_cell.angle_beta   90.00
_cell.angle_gamma   90.00
#
_symmetry.space_group_name_H-M   'P 1'
#
loop_
_entity.id
_entity.type
_entity.pdbx_description
1 polymer ?
#
loop_
_entity_poly.entity_id
_entity_poly.type
_entity_poly.pdbx_seq_one_letter_code
_entity_poly.pdbx_strand_id
1 'polypeptide(L)'
;MALLQTNKDLISAGIKEFKTLLNQQVFSDPVISEEAMETVANDWVNFYINYYRQQMVGEQQEQDRALQELRQELTTLAASFLDKYRNFLKSL
;
A
#
# COMPACT_ATOMS: atom_id res chain seq x y z
N MET A 1 -6.35 18.44 17.77
CA MET A 1 -7.18 18.55 16.54
C MET A 1 -6.35 18.75 15.28
N ALA A 2 -5.42 19.71 15.23
CA ALA A 2 -4.58 19.93 14.02
C ALA A 2 -3.69 18.74 13.64
N LEU A 3 -3.04 18.08 14.62
CA LEU A 3 -2.15 16.92 14.38
C LEU A 3 -2.91 15.70 13.82
N LEU A 4 -4.14 15.48 14.30
CA LEU A 4 -5.04 14.42 13.84
C LEU A 4 -5.46 14.62 12.38
N GLN A 5 -5.66 15.88 11.96
CA GLN A 5 -5.97 16.19 10.56
C GLN A 5 -4.74 15.94 9.68
N THR A 6 -3.55 16.36 10.11
CA THR A 6 -2.28 16.11 9.39
C THR A 6 -2.05 14.61 9.15
N ASN A 7 -2.26 13.75 10.15
CA ASN A 7 -2.12 12.30 9.96
C ASN A 7 -3.13 11.74 8.96
N LYS A 8 -4.38 12.22 8.96
CA LYS A 8 -5.39 11.81 7.97
C LYS A 8 -5.04 12.23 6.55
N ASP A 9 -4.47 13.43 6.40
CA ASP A 9 -3.99 13.92 5.11
C ASP A 9 -2.82 13.06 4.60
N LEU A 10 -1.89 12.67 5.48
CA LEU A 10 -0.80 11.75 5.17
C LEU A 10 -1.31 10.36 4.75
N ILE A 11 -2.28 9.80 5.49
CA ILE A 11 -2.90 8.51 5.13
C ILE A 11 -3.55 8.60 3.74
N SER A 12 -4.33 9.66 3.50
CA SER A 12 -5.02 9.86 2.22
C SER A 12 -4.04 10.02 1.06
N ALA A 13 -2.92 10.71 1.28
CA ALA A 13 -1.84 10.81 0.30
C ALA A 13 -1.22 9.43 0.02
N GLY A 14 -0.89 8.65 1.06
CA GLY A 14 -0.28 7.33 0.91
C GLY A 14 -1.16 6.34 0.16
N ILE A 15 -2.46 6.35 0.45
CA ILE A 15 -3.46 5.55 -0.27
C ILE A 15 -3.51 5.94 -1.76
N LYS A 16 -3.50 7.24 -2.06
CA LYS A 16 -3.57 7.73 -3.44
C LYS A 16 -2.30 7.41 -4.24
N GLU A 17 -1.14 7.60 -3.62
CA GLU A 17 0.16 7.25 -4.21
C GLU A 17 0.27 5.75 -4.47
N PHE A 18 -0.07 4.92 -3.48
CA PHE A 18 -0.05 3.48 -3.62
C PHE A 18 -1.02 2.99 -4.71
N LYS A 19 -2.25 3.52 -4.75
CA LYS A 19 -3.19 3.22 -5.83
C LYS A 19 -2.65 3.61 -7.21
N THR A 20 -1.94 4.73 -7.30
CA THR A 20 -1.31 5.18 -8.53
C THR A 20 -0.19 4.23 -8.95
N LEU A 21 0.67 3.83 -8.00
CA LEU A 21 1.73 2.83 -8.20
C LEU A 21 1.17 1.50 -8.73
N LEU A 22 0.09 0.99 -8.13
CA LEU A 22 -0.56 -0.25 -8.55
C LEU A 22 -1.18 -0.13 -9.95
N ASN A 23 -1.81 1.01 -10.27
CA ASN A 23 -2.41 1.24 -11.58
C ASN A 23 -1.37 1.44 -12.70
N GLN A 24 -0.13 1.82 -12.36
CA GLN A 24 0.97 1.94 -13.30
C GLN A 24 1.61 0.60 -13.64
N GLN A 25 1.34 -0.46 -12.88
CA GLN A 25 1.88 -1.78 -13.17
C GLN A 25 1.27 -2.30 -14.47
N VAL A 26 2.13 -2.45 -15.48
CA VAL A 26 1.77 -3.08 -16.74
C VAL A 26 2.15 -4.54 -16.66
N PHE A 27 1.16 -5.42 -16.81
CA PHE A 27 1.41 -6.85 -16.90
C PHE A 27 1.85 -7.17 -18.34
N SER A 28 3.16 -7.29 -18.54
CA SER A 28 3.76 -7.57 -19.84
C SER A 28 4.85 -8.61 -19.72
N ASP A 29 5.07 -9.37 -20.80
CA ASP A 29 6.12 -10.39 -20.86
C ASP A 29 7.53 -9.78 -20.76
N PRO A 30 8.46 -10.43 -20.03
CA PRO A 30 8.29 -11.68 -19.29
C PRO A 30 7.56 -11.48 -17.95
N VAL A 31 6.55 -12.31 -17.72
CA VAL A 31 5.69 -12.23 -16.54
C VAL A 31 6.35 -12.93 -15.34
N ILE A 32 6.33 -12.30 -14.16
CA ILE A 32 6.87 -12.91 -12.93
C ILE A 32 5.88 -13.92 -12.33
N SER A 33 6.34 -14.84 -11.50
CA SER A 33 5.43 -15.75 -10.80
C SER A 33 4.49 -14.99 -9.86
N GLU A 34 3.34 -15.60 -9.55
CA GLU A 34 2.40 -15.06 -8.56
C GLU A 34 3.09 -14.78 -7.22
N GLU A 35 3.86 -15.73 -6.72
CA GLU A 35 4.62 -15.61 -5.47
C GLU A 35 5.62 -14.44 -5.48
N ALA A 36 6.27 -14.19 -6.61
CA ALA A 36 7.16 -13.05 -6.76
C ALA A 36 6.38 -11.73 -6.71
N MET A 37 5.21 -11.66 -7.35
CA MET A 37 4.35 -10.47 -7.29
C MET A 37 3.77 -10.24 -5.89
N GLU A 38 3.39 -11.30 -5.18
CA GLU A 38 2.98 -11.21 -3.77
C GLU A 38 4.09 -10.64 -2.89
N THR A 39 5.33 -11.08 -3.12
CA THR A 39 6.50 -10.54 -2.41
C THR A 39 6.68 -9.06 -2.70
N VAL A 40 6.63 -8.64 -3.97
CA VAL A 40 6.74 -7.23 -4.38
C VAL A 40 5.64 -6.37 -3.76
N ALA A 41 4.39 -6.83 -3.79
CA ALA A 41 3.26 -6.10 -3.20
C ALA A 41 3.43 -5.94 -1.68
N ASN A 42 3.85 -7.00 -0.97
CA ASN A 42 4.15 -6.94 0.46
C ASN A 42 5.30 -5.99 0.78
N ASP A 43 6.36 -5.99 -0.03
CA ASP A 43 7.50 -5.09 0.11
C ASP A 43 7.09 -3.62 -0.09
N TRP A 44 6.23 -3.32 -1.06
CA TRP A 44 5.68 -1.98 -1.22
C TRP A 44 4.85 -1.55 -0.02
N VAL A 45 3.98 -2.42 0.52
CA VAL A 45 3.23 -2.10 1.75
C VAL A 45 4.19 -1.77 2.88
N ASN A 46 5.21 -2.60 3.11
CA ASN A 46 6.20 -2.37 4.16
C ASN A 46 7.00 -1.08 3.94
N PHE A 47 7.37 -0.76 2.69
CA PHE A 47 8.05 0.47 2.33
C PHE A 47 7.21 1.70 2.70
N TYR A 48 5.94 1.72 2.30
CA TYR A 48 5.03 2.82 2.62
C TYR A 48 4.82 2.95 4.12
N ILE A 49 4.63 1.85 4.85
CA ILE A 49 4.47 1.90 6.31
C ILE A 49 5.72 2.45 7.00
N ASN A 50 6.91 2.04 6.59
CA ASN A 50 8.15 2.57 7.15
C ASN A 50 8.37 4.05 6.80
N TYR A 51 8.02 4.47 5.59
CA TYR A 51 8.10 5.85 5.14
C TYR A 51 7.15 6.77 5.94
N TYR A 52 5.88 6.36 6.09
CA TYR A 52 4.89 7.15 6.81
C TYR A 52 5.09 7.10 8.33
N ARG A 53 5.63 6.03 8.89
CA ARG A 53 5.97 5.94 10.32
C ARG A 53 6.85 7.09 10.79
N GLN A 54 7.79 7.54 9.95
CA GLN A 54 8.67 8.66 10.28
C GLN A 54 8.02 10.04 10.12
N GLN A 55 6.87 10.12 9.45
CA GLN A 55 6.16 11.37 9.15
C GLN A 55 4.93 11.61 10.03
N MET A 56 4.41 10.57 10.68
CA MET A 56 3.27 10.70 11.59
C MET A 56 3.64 11.59 12.78
N VAL A 57 2.72 12.47 13.16
CA VAL A 57 2.88 13.44 14.25
C VAL A 57 1.87 13.16 15.36
N GLY A 58 2.13 13.67 16.57
CA GLY A 58 1.24 13.48 17.72
C GLY A 58 1.71 12.38 18.67
N GLU A 59 0.82 11.92 19.55
CA GLU A 59 1.16 10.93 20.57
C GLU A 59 1.38 9.53 19.95
N GLN A 60 2.18 8.68 20.60
CA GLN A 60 2.44 7.32 20.10
C GLN A 60 1.16 6.55 19.77
N GLN A 61 0.14 6.64 20.63
CA GLN A 61 -1.14 5.98 20.38
C GLN A 61 -1.85 6.48 19.11
N GLU A 62 -1.75 7.77 18.80
CA GLU A 62 -2.33 8.34 17.58
C GLU A 62 -1.54 7.92 16.35
N GLN A 63 -0.20 7.89 16.45
CA GLN A 63 0.67 7.44 15.37
C GLN A 63 0.46 5.95 15.08
N ASP A 64 0.42 5.09 16.10
CA ASP A 64 0.16 3.66 15.94
C ASP A 64 -1.21 3.40 15.31
N ARG A 65 -2.25 4.12 15.74
CA ARG A 65 -3.58 4.01 15.14
C ARG A 65 -3.59 4.44 13.69
N ALA A 66 -2.96 5.57 13.36
CA ALA A 66 -2.86 6.08 11.99
C ALA A 66 -2.07 5.12 11.09
N LEU A 67 -0.98 4.54 11.58
CA LEU A 67 -0.19 3.55 10.85
C LEU A 67 -0.94 2.24 10.65
N GLN A 68 -1.71 1.80 11.64
CA GLN A 68 -2.54 0.62 11.52
C GLN A 68 -3.63 0.81 10.46
N GLU A 69 -4.27 1.97 10.44
CA GLU A 69 -5.28 2.33 9.43
C GLU A 69 -4.66 2.36 8.03
N LEU A 70 -3.52 3.03 7.86
CA LEU A 70 -2.78 3.02 6.59
C LEU A 70 -2.42 1.59 6.15
N ARG A 71 -1.91 0.76 7.07
CA ARG A 71 -1.52 -0.61 6.75
C ARG A 71 -2.69 -1.45 6.28
N GLN A 72 -3.86 -1.28 6.89
CA GLN A 72 -5.06 -2.01 6.51
C GLN A 72 -5.53 -1.62 5.11
N GLU A 73 -5.55 -0.32 4.80
CA GLU A 73 -5.94 0.17 3.47
C GLU A 73 -4.97 -0.29 2.38
N LEU A 74 -3.66 -0.17 2.61
CA LEU A 74 -2.63 -0.60 1.66
C LEU A 74 -2.69 -2.11 1.40
N THR A 75 -2.86 -2.92 2.46
CA THR A 75 -3.02 -4.38 2.34
C THR A 75 -4.26 -4.74 1.51
N THR A 76 -5.37 -4.02 1.71
CA THR A 76 -6.62 -4.25 0.96
C THR A 76 -6.47 -3.92 -0.52
N LEU A 77 -5.78 -2.82 -0.84
CA LEU A 77 -5.44 -2.44 -2.21
C LEU A 77 -4.50 -3.45 -2.87
N ALA A 78 -3.48 -3.89 -2.14
CA ALA A 78 -2.53 -4.91 -2.60
C ALA A 78 -3.24 -6.23 -2.91
N ALA A 79 -4.11 -6.71 -2.03
CA ALA A 79 -4.90 -7.93 -2.25
C ALA A 79 -5.77 -7.83 -3.51
N SER A 80 -6.44 -6.69 -3.70
CA SER A 80 -7.26 -6.44 -4.90
C SER A 80 -6.43 -6.42 -6.19
N PHE A 81 -5.19 -5.94 -6.11
CA PHE A 81 -4.25 -5.95 -7.23
C PHE A 81 -3.71 -7.36 -7.53
N LEU A 82 -3.35 -8.13 -6.50
CA LEU A 82 -2.89 -9.51 -6.64
C LEU A 82 -3.97 -10.42 -7.22
N ASP A 83 -5.25 -10.21 -6.89
CA ASP A 83 -6.35 -10.94 -7.53
C ASP A 83 -6.43 -10.67 -9.04
N LYS A 84 -6.29 -9.40 -9.45
CA LYS A 84 -6.21 -9.04 -10.88
C LYS A 84 -5.01 -9.68 -11.55
N TYR A 85 -3.86 -9.70 -10.89
CA TYR A 85 -2.64 -10.33 -11.40
C TYR A 85 -2.80 -11.85 -11.55
N ARG A 86 -3.39 -12.52 -10.56
CA ARG A 86 -3.72 -13.95 -10.62
C ARG A 86 -4.67 -14.25 -11.79
N ASN A 87 -5.67 -13.41 -12.02
CA ASN A 87 -6.58 -13.57 -13.16
C ASN A 87 -5.88 -13.35 -14.50
N PHE A 88 -4.92 -12.41 -14.57
CA PHE A 88 -4.05 -12.23 -15.74
C PHE A 88 -3.20 -13.48 -16.00
N LEU A 89 -2.52 -14.01 -14.97
CA LEU A 89 -1.72 -15.23 -15.09
C LEU A 89 -2.51 -16.44 -15.57
N LYS A 90 -3.78 -16.58 -15.13
CA LYS A 90 -4.69 -17.64 -15.60
C LYS A 90 -5.16 -17.45 -17.05
N SER A 91 -5.02 -16.25 -17.60
CA SER A 91 -5.44 -15.90 -18.96
C SER A 91 -4.32 -15.99 -20.00
N LEU A 92 -3.06 -16.18 -19.54
CA LEU A 92 -1.90 -16.52 -20.38
C LEU A 92 -1.95 -18.00 -20.78
#